data_AF-A0A7V7T3D9-F1
#
_entry.id   AF-A0A7V7T3D9-F1
#
_cell.length_a   1.000
_cell.length_b   1.000
_cell.length_c   1.000
_cell.angle_alpha   90.00
_cell.angle_beta   90.00
_cell.angle_gamma   90.00
#
_symmetry.space_group_name_H-M   'P 1'
#
loop_
_entity.id
_entity.type
_entity.pdbx_description
1 polymer ?
#
loop_
_entity_poly.entity_id
_entity_poly.type
_entity_poly.pdbx_seq_one_letter_code
_entity_poly.pdbx_strand_id
1 'polypeptide(L)'
;MKKINRRQFIQGSGLITLSGLGGLQLGLANSLLGQGAPPGRDLLVYIFLHGGMDGLHMVPPRSGTDYSHYRNTLRPNLSIADTESLALNGQSAFGMHPAAVEMADLFNRNKMAIVHATGLTQSNRSHFEATKFMDLGAQNLGQTGGTGWLTRYFQSSVHTPDNAIISSVIPGYDNTDAFLGDPTALSMSNPADFTLAEGHWTWKDQQAETVNQLYQNPTTQAGIIGAQTLYASQVIQSIDWENYQPGNNAVYPDSQLGDQLKTVAQLYRSNVDLEVAYVPTGGWDTHDNQSYTFEQLTTGLSAALSAFYEDLQPHYQGRFTIILQSEFGSRAYQNSAN
;
A
#
# COMPACT_ATOMS: atom_id res chain seq x y z
N MET A 1 0.36 28.51 20.40
CA MET A 1 1.06 27.46 21.17
C MET A 1 0.09 26.30 21.33
N LYS A 2 0.33 25.15 20.68
CA LYS A 2 -0.49 23.95 20.87
C LYS A 2 -0.35 23.51 22.34
N LYS A 3 -1.47 23.31 23.04
CA LYS A 3 -1.46 22.88 24.44
C LYS A 3 -1.11 21.39 24.48
N ILE A 4 0.09 21.06 24.95
CA ILE A 4 0.48 19.68 25.27
C ILE A 4 -0.47 19.18 26.37
N ASN A 5 -1.17 18.08 26.13
CA ASN A 5 -2.03 17.50 27.16
C ASN A 5 -1.21 16.63 28.13
N ARG A 6 -1.70 16.44 29.36
CA ARG A 6 -1.01 15.67 30.41
C ARG A 6 -0.69 14.22 30.00
N ARG A 7 -1.49 13.59 29.14
CA ARG A 7 -1.27 12.22 28.65
C ARG A 7 -0.08 12.16 27.70
N GLN A 8 0.00 13.10 26.75
CA GLN A 8 1.15 13.25 25.84
C GLN A 8 2.43 13.60 26.59
N PHE A 9 2.34 14.44 27.61
CA PHE A 9 3.49 14.77 28.48
C PHE A 9 3.97 13.53 29.26
N ILE A 10 3.06 12.76 29.85
CA ILE A 10 3.42 11.56 30.63
C ILE A 10 3.97 10.46 29.72
N GLN A 11 3.34 10.19 28.57
CA GLN A 11 3.85 9.28 27.54
C GLN A 11 5.25 9.70 27.07
N GLY A 12 5.46 10.99 26.80
CA GLY A 12 6.77 11.53 26.42
C GLY A 12 7.82 11.46 27.54
N SER A 13 7.42 11.63 28.80
CA SER A 13 8.34 11.62 29.94
C SER A 13 8.73 10.21 30.43
N GLY A 14 7.86 9.20 30.25
CA GLY A 14 8.18 7.79 30.52
C GLY A 14 9.23 7.21 29.56
N LEU A 15 9.42 7.83 28.40
CA LEU A 15 10.40 7.44 27.38
C LEU A 15 11.82 7.95 27.67
N ILE A 16 11.98 8.94 28.57
CA ILE A 16 13.29 9.53 28.94
C ILE A 16 14.12 8.56 29.80
N THR A 17 13.49 7.56 30.45
CA THR A 17 14.18 6.60 31.31
C THR A 17 14.77 5.38 30.59
N LEU A 18 14.57 5.24 29.27
CA LEU A 18 15.22 4.22 28.45
C LEU A 18 16.68 4.61 28.15
N SER A 19 17.52 4.42 29.16
CA SER A 19 18.93 4.88 29.24
C SER A 19 19.92 4.09 28.36
N GLY A 20 19.44 3.34 27.35
CA GLY A 20 20.24 2.33 26.65
C GLY A 20 20.45 2.54 25.15
N LEU A 21 19.73 3.46 24.50
CA LEU A 21 19.68 3.55 23.04
C LEU A 21 19.76 5.01 22.57
N GLY A 22 20.96 5.61 22.66
CA GLY A 22 21.20 7.03 22.41
C GLY A 22 20.88 7.55 21.01
N GLY A 23 20.73 6.68 20.00
CA GLY A 23 20.30 7.06 18.65
C GLY A 23 18.78 7.20 18.48
N LEU A 24 18.00 6.51 19.31
CA LEU A 24 16.53 6.40 19.18
C LEU A 24 15.78 7.59 19.81
N GLN A 25 16.40 8.30 20.75
CA GLN A 25 15.79 9.46 21.44
C GLN A 25 15.68 10.71 20.54
N LEU A 26 16.57 10.88 19.57
CA LEU A 26 16.60 12.04 18.69
C LEU A 26 15.54 11.97 17.58
N GLY A 27 15.22 10.76 17.10
CA GLY A 27 14.17 10.55 16.09
C GLY A 27 12.78 10.90 16.62
N LEU A 28 12.50 10.53 17.88
CA LEU A 28 11.22 10.83 18.54
C LEU A 28 11.07 12.31 18.92
N ALA A 29 12.14 12.96 19.36
CA ALA A 29 12.11 14.41 19.61
C ALA A 29 11.84 15.17 18.30
N ASN A 30 12.40 14.74 17.18
CA ASN A 30 12.13 15.36 15.88
C ASN A 30 10.70 15.08 15.37
N SER A 31 10.15 13.88 15.60
CA SER A 31 8.76 13.56 15.20
C SER A 31 7.72 14.27 16.10
N LEU A 32 7.98 14.35 17.41
CA LEU A 32 7.09 15.00 18.38
C LEU A 32 7.17 16.55 18.37
N LEU A 33 8.33 17.12 18.03
CA LEU A 33 8.55 18.59 18.05
C LEU A 33 8.26 19.28 16.71
N GLY A 34 7.85 18.54 15.67
CA GLY A 34 7.21 19.10 14.48
C GLY A 34 7.99 20.22 13.80
N GLN A 35 9.29 20.02 13.55
CA GLN A 35 10.09 20.94 12.75
C GLN A 35 10.71 20.23 11.55
N GLY A 36 10.01 20.31 10.41
CA GLY A 36 10.59 20.47 9.06
C GLY A 36 11.78 19.61 8.63
N ALA A 37 11.99 18.43 9.19
CA ALA A 37 12.98 17.51 8.66
C ALA A 37 12.47 17.02 7.30
N PRO A 38 13.30 17.06 6.24
CA PRO A 38 12.94 16.39 5.00
C PRO A 38 12.63 14.92 5.33
N PRO A 39 11.66 14.31 4.66
CA PRO A 39 11.22 12.96 4.99
C PRO A 39 12.39 12.00 4.98
N GLY A 40 12.34 11.03 5.88
CA GLY A 40 11.87 9.70 5.51
C GLY A 40 12.27 9.20 4.12
N ARG A 41 12.55 7.91 4.08
CA ARG A 41 13.04 7.19 2.92
C ARG A 41 12.09 7.32 1.72
N ASP A 42 12.57 6.94 0.53
CA ASP A 42 11.66 6.86 -0.60
C ASP A 42 10.62 5.75 -0.32
N LEU A 43 9.34 6.04 -0.57
CA LEU A 43 8.23 5.13 -0.33
C LEU A 43 7.85 4.38 -1.61
N LEU A 44 7.87 3.06 -1.55
CA LEU A 44 7.24 2.19 -2.53
C LEU A 44 5.86 1.77 -2.04
N VAL A 45 4.80 2.17 -2.74
CA VAL A 45 3.44 1.67 -2.53
C VAL A 45 3.15 0.63 -3.60
N TYR A 46 3.14 -0.64 -3.21
CA TYR A 46 2.84 -1.76 -4.09
C TYR A 46 1.40 -2.21 -3.89
N ILE A 47 0.52 -1.80 -4.81
CA ILE A 47 -0.90 -2.14 -4.80
C ILE A 47 -1.12 -3.39 -5.64
N PHE A 48 -1.58 -4.47 -5.00
CA PHE A 48 -1.85 -5.73 -5.67
C PHE A 48 -3.35 -5.93 -5.88
N LEU A 49 -3.76 -5.98 -7.15
CA LEU A 49 -5.12 -6.17 -7.62
C LEU A 49 -5.42 -7.67 -7.77
N HIS A 50 -5.88 -8.31 -6.70
CA HIS A 50 -6.26 -9.72 -6.72
C HIS A 50 -7.49 -9.96 -7.61
N GLY A 51 -7.32 -10.84 -8.60
CA GLY A 51 -8.40 -11.32 -9.46
C GLY A 51 -8.14 -11.20 -10.96
N GLY A 52 -6.94 -10.81 -11.38
CA GLY A 52 -6.60 -10.80 -12.81
C GLY A 52 -7.22 -9.64 -13.59
N MET A 53 -6.92 -8.41 -13.17
CA MET A 53 -7.50 -7.17 -13.72
C MET A 53 -7.48 -7.14 -15.25
N ASP A 54 -8.64 -6.88 -15.86
CA ASP A 54 -8.79 -6.82 -17.31
C ASP A 54 -8.12 -5.58 -17.93
N GLY A 55 -6.86 -5.73 -18.32
CA GLY A 55 -6.08 -4.66 -18.95
C GLY A 55 -6.68 -4.13 -20.26
N LEU A 56 -7.43 -4.94 -21.02
CA LEU A 56 -8.11 -4.49 -22.24
C LEU A 56 -9.39 -3.71 -21.96
N HIS A 57 -9.96 -3.87 -20.76
CA HIS A 57 -11.08 -3.06 -20.29
C HIS A 57 -10.57 -1.76 -19.63
N MET A 58 -9.45 -1.82 -18.90
CA MET A 58 -8.84 -0.62 -18.29
C MET A 58 -8.24 0.34 -19.32
N VAL A 59 -7.51 -0.19 -20.31
CA VAL A 59 -6.78 0.60 -21.30
C VAL A 59 -7.10 0.06 -22.71
N PRO A 60 -8.32 0.32 -23.22
CA PRO A 60 -8.79 -0.26 -24.48
C PRO A 60 -8.09 0.36 -25.69
N PRO A 61 -7.92 -0.40 -26.80
CA PRO A 61 -7.66 0.19 -28.10
C PRO A 61 -8.77 1.19 -28.45
N ARG A 62 -8.42 2.26 -29.15
CA ARG A 62 -9.33 3.38 -29.41
C ARG A 62 -9.40 3.81 -30.88
N SER A 63 -8.42 3.42 -31.69
CA SER A 63 -8.41 3.75 -33.12
C SER A 63 -7.90 2.61 -34.01
N GLY A 64 -8.11 2.77 -35.32
CA GLY A 64 -7.55 1.89 -36.33
C GLY A 64 -8.18 0.49 -36.43
N THR A 65 -7.44 -0.42 -37.05
CA THR A 65 -7.84 -1.82 -37.25
C THR A 65 -7.97 -2.57 -35.94
N ASP A 66 -7.11 -2.24 -34.97
CA ASP A 66 -7.12 -2.89 -33.65
C ASP A 66 -8.39 -2.55 -32.87
N TYR A 67 -8.86 -1.30 -32.93
CA TYR A 67 -10.15 -0.92 -32.35
C TYR A 67 -11.32 -1.68 -33.00
N SER A 68 -11.30 -1.80 -34.33
CA SER A 68 -12.33 -2.53 -35.06
C SER A 68 -12.35 -4.02 -34.69
N HIS A 69 -11.17 -4.65 -34.52
CA HIS A 69 -11.05 -6.04 -34.11
C HIS A 69 -11.44 -6.23 -32.64
N TYR A 70 -11.00 -5.33 -31.75
CA TYR A 70 -11.40 -5.28 -30.34
C TYR A 70 -12.92 -5.24 -30.21
N ARG A 71 -13.58 -4.30 -30.90
CA ARG A 71 -15.03 -4.12 -30.84
C ARG A 71 -15.79 -5.28 -31.46
N ASN A 72 -15.44 -5.69 -32.68
CA ASN A 72 -16.30 -6.60 -33.45
C ASN A 72 -16.00 -8.08 -33.22
N THR A 73 -14.82 -8.42 -32.69
CA THR A 73 -14.38 -9.81 -32.57
C THR A 73 -14.04 -10.19 -31.14
N LEU A 74 -13.27 -9.35 -30.43
CA LEU A 74 -12.82 -9.69 -29.09
C LEU A 74 -13.88 -9.41 -28.03
N ARG A 75 -14.52 -8.22 -28.07
CA ARG A 75 -15.40 -7.69 -27.02
C ARG A 75 -16.74 -7.13 -27.57
N PRO A 76 -17.52 -7.86 -28.37
CA PRO A 76 -18.78 -7.36 -28.94
C PRO A 76 -19.79 -6.77 -27.94
N ASN A 77 -19.85 -7.26 -26.70
CA ASN A 77 -20.75 -6.77 -25.64
C ASN A 77 -20.03 -5.92 -24.57
N LEU A 78 -18.70 -5.99 -24.50
CA LEU A 78 -17.88 -5.32 -23.48
C LEU A 78 -17.03 -4.17 -24.03
N SER A 79 -17.07 -3.91 -25.34
CA SER A 79 -16.23 -2.88 -25.95
C SER A 79 -16.62 -1.48 -25.48
N ILE A 80 -15.63 -0.67 -25.15
CA ILE A 80 -15.83 0.75 -24.85
C ILE A 80 -15.87 1.53 -26.17
N ALA A 81 -16.83 2.43 -26.33
CA ALA A 81 -16.87 3.28 -27.51
C ALA A 81 -15.69 4.27 -27.50
N ASP A 82 -15.14 4.60 -28.67
CA ASP A 82 -14.10 5.64 -28.80
C ASP A 82 -14.57 6.96 -28.17
N THR A 83 -15.84 7.32 -28.32
CA THR A 83 -16.43 8.54 -27.73
C THR A 83 -16.55 8.51 -26.20
N GLU A 84 -16.52 7.32 -25.58
CA GLU A 84 -16.65 7.13 -24.13
C GLU A 84 -15.29 6.95 -23.46
N SER A 85 -14.34 6.33 -24.15
CA SER A 85 -12.99 6.17 -23.64
C SER A 85 -12.37 7.53 -23.29
N LEU A 86 -11.53 7.59 -22.26
CA LEU A 86 -10.79 8.78 -21.89
C LEU A 86 -9.52 8.91 -22.73
N ALA A 87 -9.24 10.12 -23.20
CA ALA A 87 -8.11 10.39 -24.07
C ALA A 87 -6.81 10.52 -23.25
N LEU A 88 -5.72 9.99 -23.81
CA LEU A 88 -4.40 10.03 -23.22
C LEU A 88 -3.48 10.91 -24.09
N ASN A 89 -2.91 11.96 -23.50
CA ASN A 89 -2.10 12.94 -24.21
C ASN A 89 -0.90 12.28 -24.89
N GLY A 90 -0.71 12.57 -26.18
CA GLY A 90 0.36 11.97 -26.98
C GLY A 90 0.11 10.52 -27.41
N GLN A 91 -1.08 9.96 -27.14
CA GLN A 91 -1.47 8.61 -27.52
C GLN A 91 -2.81 8.61 -28.26
N SER A 92 -2.86 7.96 -29.42
CA SER A 92 -4.08 7.81 -30.22
C SER A 92 -4.52 6.36 -30.41
N ALA A 93 -3.63 5.39 -30.19
CA ALA A 93 -3.92 3.97 -30.34
C ALA A 93 -4.74 3.41 -29.18
N PHE A 94 -4.51 3.93 -27.97
CA PHE A 94 -5.18 3.51 -26.74
C PHE A 94 -5.86 4.69 -26.05
N GLY A 95 -6.91 4.39 -25.29
CA GLY A 95 -7.47 5.30 -24.32
C GLY A 95 -7.55 4.63 -22.95
N MET A 96 -8.27 5.23 -22.02
CA MET A 96 -8.52 4.67 -20.70
C MET A 96 -10.02 4.45 -20.48
N HIS A 97 -10.36 3.55 -19.55
CA HIS A 97 -11.73 3.28 -19.14
C HIS A 97 -12.47 4.57 -18.73
N PRO A 98 -13.76 4.76 -19.08
CA PRO A 98 -14.53 5.97 -18.75
C PRO A 98 -14.54 6.33 -17.25
N ALA A 99 -14.53 5.30 -16.39
CA ALA A 99 -14.53 5.45 -14.93
C ALA A 99 -13.16 5.79 -14.31
N ALA A 100 -12.07 5.75 -15.09
CA ALA A 100 -10.71 5.98 -14.61
C ALA A 100 -10.29 7.45 -14.76
N VAL A 101 -11.20 8.37 -14.43
CA VAL A 101 -11.09 9.81 -14.74
C VAL A 101 -9.80 10.41 -14.19
N GLU A 102 -9.53 10.17 -12.92
CA GLU A 102 -8.38 10.71 -12.22
C GLU A 102 -7.07 10.01 -12.61
N MET A 103 -7.11 8.71 -12.95
CA MET A 103 -5.95 8.04 -13.54
C MET A 103 -5.56 8.63 -14.90
N ALA A 104 -6.55 8.95 -15.74
CA ALA A 104 -6.31 9.62 -17.01
C ALA A 104 -5.73 11.04 -16.80
N ASP A 105 -6.19 11.78 -15.78
CA ASP A 105 -5.58 13.06 -15.38
C ASP A 105 -4.11 12.88 -14.97
N LEU A 106 -3.81 11.91 -14.11
CA LEU A 106 -2.43 11.61 -13.69
C LEU A 106 -1.54 11.26 -14.89
N PHE A 107 -2.02 10.46 -15.84
CA PHE A 107 -1.30 10.17 -17.07
C PHE A 107 -1.04 11.46 -17.87
N ASN A 108 -2.08 12.26 -18.08
CA ASN A 108 -2.01 13.50 -18.87
C ASN A 108 -1.12 14.57 -18.23
N ARG A 109 -0.90 14.50 -16.91
CA ARG A 109 0.06 15.31 -16.14
C ARG A 109 1.48 14.73 -16.07
N ASN A 110 1.75 13.65 -16.80
CA ASN A 110 3.02 12.91 -16.79
C ASN A 110 3.38 12.36 -15.40
N LYS A 111 2.38 11.90 -14.64
CA LYS A 111 2.52 11.31 -13.29
C LYS A 111 2.15 9.82 -13.25
N MET A 112 1.76 9.25 -14.37
CA MET A 112 1.48 7.82 -14.53
C MET A 112 2.11 7.31 -15.81
N ALA A 113 2.62 6.08 -15.76
CA ALA A 113 3.03 5.31 -16.92
C ALA A 113 2.25 4.00 -16.96
N ILE A 114 1.95 3.53 -18.16
CA ILE A 114 1.24 2.27 -18.40
C ILE A 114 2.17 1.36 -19.18
N VAL A 115 2.39 0.15 -18.68
CA VAL A 115 3.18 -0.87 -19.37
C VAL A 115 2.23 -1.99 -19.78
N HIS A 116 2.04 -2.16 -21.08
CA HIS A 116 1.17 -3.18 -21.64
C HIS A 116 1.90 -4.49 -21.90
N ALA A 117 1.12 -5.56 -22.05
CA ALA A 117 1.60 -6.88 -22.45
C ALA A 117 2.69 -7.45 -21.52
N THR A 118 2.62 -7.11 -20.24
CA THR A 118 3.45 -7.67 -19.17
C THR A 118 2.70 -8.75 -18.42
N GLY A 119 3.41 -9.76 -17.96
CA GLY A 119 2.84 -10.84 -17.16
C GLY A 119 3.84 -11.98 -16.98
N LEU A 120 3.35 -13.09 -16.44
CA LEU A 120 4.13 -14.31 -16.34
C LEU A 120 4.47 -14.85 -17.73
N THR A 121 5.71 -15.32 -17.91
CA THR A 121 6.16 -15.91 -19.18
C THR A 121 5.53 -17.28 -19.46
N GLN A 122 5.02 -17.94 -18.42
CA GLN A 122 4.28 -19.19 -18.55
C GLN A 122 2.80 -18.93 -18.26
N SER A 123 1.93 -19.52 -19.08
CA SER A 123 0.49 -19.43 -18.87
C SER A 123 0.12 -20.09 -17.54
N ASN A 124 -0.51 -19.33 -16.66
CA ASN A 124 -1.11 -19.82 -15.43
C ASN A 124 -2.61 -19.46 -15.42
N ARG A 125 -3.45 -20.33 -14.83
CA ARG A 125 -4.89 -20.09 -14.62
C ARG A 125 -5.28 -20.12 -13.14
N SER A 126 -4.33 -20.40 -12.26
CA SER A 126 -4.51 -20.40 -10.81
C SER A 126 -4.13 -19.04 -10.26
N HIS A 127 -5.11 -18.30 -9.74
CA HIS A 127 -4.87 -17.05 -9.02
C HIS A 127 -3.90 -17.26 -7.86
N PHE A 128 -4.04 -18.36 -7.11
CA PHE A 128 -3.18 -18.68 -5.98
C PHE A 128 -1.72 -18.85 -6.39
N GLU A 129 -1.45 -19.62 -7.45
CA GLU A 129 -0.09 -19.89 -7.90
C GLU A 129 0.52 -18.66 -8.59
N ALA A 130 -0.26 -17.95 -9.40
CA ALA A 130 0.20 -16.74 -10.07
C ALA A 130 0.51 -15.61 -9.08
N THR A 131 -0.36 -15.38 -8.09
CA THR A 131 -0.11 -14.45 -6.97
C THR A 131 1.17 -14.85 -6.25
N LYS A 132 1.34 -16.13 -5.94
CA LYS A 132 2.55 -16.64 -5.28
C LYS A 132 3.81 -16.39 -6.11
N PHE A 133 3.77 -16.52 -7.43
CA PHE A 133 4.93 -16.18 -8.27
C PHE A 133 5.27 -14.69 -8.24
N MET A 134 4.25 -13.82 -8.19
CA MET A 134 4.46 -12.37 -8.06
C MET A 134 5.01 -12.00 -6.68
N ASP A 135 4.42 -12.53 -5.62
CA ASP A 135 4.83 -12.28 -4.22
C ASP A 135 6.21 -12.85 -3.91
N LEU A 136 6.56 -14.01 -4.46
CA LEU A 136 7.90 -14.54 -4.29
C LEU A 136 8.91 -13.93 -5.29
N GLY A 137 8.43 -13.21 -6.30
CA GLY A 137 9.24 -12.59 -7.36
C GLY A 137 10.01 -13.59 -8.22
N ALA A 138 9.49 -14.81 -8.37
CA ALA A 138 10.12 -15.86 -9.17
C ALA A 138 9.10 -16.90 -9.65
N GLN A 139 9.26 -17.36 -10.89
CA GLN A 139 8.48 -18.49 -11.42
C GLN A 139 9.04 -19.85 -10.98
N ASN A 140 10.36 -19.94 -10.73
CA ASN A 140 10.96 -21.13 -10.15
C ASN A 140 11.12 -20.94 -8.64
N LEU A 141 10.18 -21.52 -7.88
CA LEU A 141 10.14 -21.39 -6.43
C LEU A 141 11.40 -21.92 -5.73
N GLY A 142 12.13 -22.86 -6.35
CA GLY A 142 13.39 -23.36 -5.80
C GLY A 142 14.48 -22.28 -5.70
N GLN A 143 14.36 -21.17 -6.44
CA GLN A 143 15.35 -20.09 -6.44
C GLN A 143 15.10 -19.01 -5.38
N THR A 144 13.95 -19.03 -4.69
CA THR A 144 13.59 -17.97 -3.73
C THR A 144 14.10 -18.23 -2.32
N GLY A 145 14.65 -19.42 -2.07
CA GLY A 145 15.00 -19.88 -0.73
C GLY A 145 13.79 -19.94 0.22
N GLY A 146 12.56 -19.95 -0.32
CA GLY A 146 11.33 -19.91 0.47
C GLY A 146 10.99 -18.54 1.07
N THR A 147 11.58 -17.45 0.56
CA THR A 147 11.32 -16.09 1.05
C THR A 147 10.60 -15.24 0.00
N GLY A 148 9.87 -14.22 0.47
CA GLY A 148 9.21 -13.23 -0.37
C GLY A 148 10.20 -12.26 -1.04
N TRP A 149 9.78 -11.64 -2.15
CA TRP A 149 10.68 -10.71 -2.84
C TRP A 149 10.93 -9.43 -2.03
N LEU A 150 9.95 -8.95 -1.25
CA LEU A 150 10.12 -7.80 -0.36
C LEU A 150 11.01 -8.14 0.84
N THR A 151 10.90 -9.37 1.38
CA THR A 151 11.87 -9.87 2.37
C THR A 151 13.30 -9.79 1.82
N ARG A 152 13.54 -10.26 0.59
CA ARG A 152 14.85 -10.18 -0.05
C ARG A 152 15.28 -8.75 -0.37
N TYR A 153 14.33 -7.87 -0.71
CA TYR A 153 14.59 -6.45 -0.87
C TYR A 153 15.15 -5.85 0.42
N PHE A 154 14.51 -6.08 1.58
CA PHE A 154 15.01 -5.57 2.86
C PHE A 154 16.34 -6.20 3.29
N GLN A 155 16.55 -7.49 3.00
CA GLN A 155 17.81 -8.18 3.30
C GLN A 155 18.99 -7.72 2.41
N SER A 156 18.71 -7.22 1.21
CA SER A 156 19.74 -6.76 0.25
C SER A 156 19.88 -5.24 0.19
N SER A 157 18.87 -4.49 0.64
CA SER A 157 18.90 -3.05 0.73
C SER A 157 19.83 -2.64 1.86
N VAL A 158 21.07 -2.27 1.52
CA VAL A 158 22.13 -1.80 2.43
C VAL A 158 21.76 -0.49 3.17
N HIS A 159 20.51 -0.03 3.05
CA HIS A 159 20.09 1.28 3.47
C HIS A 159 19.09 1.25 4.63
N THR A 160 18.30 0.20 4.85
CA THR A 160 17.34 0.16 5.97
C THR A 160 18.10 0.02 7.28
N PRO A 161 18.02 0.98 8.21
CA PRO A 161 18.73 0.87 9.49
C PRO A 161 18.19 -0.32 10.30
N ASP A 162 19.04 -1.02 11.03
CA ASP A 162 18.64 -2.11 11.94
C ASP A 162 17.61 -1.67 13.00
N ASN A 163 17.50 -0.36 13.24
CA ASN A 163 16.60 0.26 14.19
C ASN A 163 15.42 1.01 13.54
N ALA A 164 15.11 0.77 12.26
CA ALA A 164 13.93 1.34 11.61
C ALA A 164 12.66 0.96 12.40
N ILE A 165 11.76 1.94 12.59
CA ILE A 165 10.58 1.74 13.45
C ILE A 165 9.54 0.86 12.76
N ILE A 166 9.07 1.28 11.59
CA ILE A 166 8.07 0.57 10.78
C ILE A 166 8.54 0.69 9.33
N SER A 167 9.48 -0.17 8.92
CA SER A 167 10.07 -0.15 7.56
C SER A 167 9.07 -0.59 6.49
N SER A 168 8.12 -1.46 6.85
CA SER A 168 7.07 -1.91 5.95
C SER A 168 5.71 -2.08 6.63
N VAL A 169 4.64 -1.93 5.85
CA VAL A 169 3.26 -2.10 6.32
C VAL A 169 2.38 -2.80 5.28
N ILE A 170 1.45 -3.60 5.77
CA ILE A 170 0.31 -4.14 5.05
C ILE A 170 -0.95 -3.58 5.73
N PRO A 171 -1.59 -2.52 5.18
CA PRO A 171 -2.75 -1.92 5.80
C PRO A 171 -3.97 -2.81 5.56
N GLY A 172 -4.13 -3.91 6.29
CA GLY A 172 -5.22 -4.86 6.02
C GLY A 172 -5.17 -6.07 6.95
N TYR A 173 -6.08 -7.01 6.70
CA TYR A 173 -6.09 -8.31 7.39
C TYR A 173 -5.39 -9.40 6.59
N ASP A 174 -5.21 -9.18 5.28
CA ASP A 174 -4.60 -10.14 4.39
C ASP A 174 -3.09 -10.18 4.61
N ASN A 175 -2.54 -11.39 4.64
CA ASN A 175 -1.10 -11.60 4.60
C ASN A 175 -0.68 -11.81 3.15
N THR A 176 0.56 -11.43 2.84
CA THR A 176 1.16 -11.64 1.52
C THR A 176 2.42 -12.48 1.65
N ASP A 177 2.68 -13.33 0.66
CA ASP A 177 3.93 -14.07 0.57
C ASP A 177 5.10 -13.14 0.19
N ALA A 178 4.85 -11.87 -0.15
CA ALA A 178 5.86 -10.89 -0.49
C ALA A 178 6.82 -10.59 0.67
N PHE A 179 6.31 -10.68 1.90
CA PHE A 179 7.07 -10.55 3.15
C PHE A 179 7.37 -11.91 3.81
N LEU A 180 7.20 -13.02 3.10
CA LEU A 180 7.47 -14.34 3.67
C LEU A 180 8.93 -14.41 4.14
N GLY A 181 9.12 -14.69 5.44
CA GLY A 181 10.44 -14.72 6.08
C GLY A 181 10.93 -13.40 6.67
N ASP A 182 10.16 -12.31 6.58
CA ASP A 182 10.42 -11.05 7.28
C ASP A 182 9.52 -10.95 8.53
N PRO A 183 10.08 -11.08 9.75
CA PRO A 183 9.31 -10.97 10.98
C PRO A 183 9.01 -9.52 11.38
N THR A 184 9.54 -8.53 10.67
CA THR A 184 9.38 -7.10 10.98
C THR A 184 8.29 -6.42 10.16
N ALA A 185 7.73 -7.13 9.16
CA ALA A 185 6.63 -6.63 8.36
C ALA A 185 5.37 -6.45 9.20
N LEU A 186 4.85 -5.22 9.23
CA LEU A 186 3.70 -4.88 10.06
C LEU A 186 2.40 -5.10 9.28
N SER A 187 1.55 -6.04 9.71
CA SER A 187 0.17 -6.13 9.24
C SER A 187 -0.76 -5.41 10.21
N MET A 188 -1.48 -4.40 9.72
CA MET A 188 -2.32 -3.53 10.54
C MET A 188 -3.50 -2.99 9.72
N SER A 189 -4.69 -3.55 9.93
CA SER A 189 -5.91 -3.09 9.27
C SER A 189 -6.44 -1.75 9.81
N ASN A 190 -6.34 -1.54 11.12
CA ASN A 190 -6.82 -0.36 11.81
C ASN A 190 -5.80 0.08 12.86
N PRO A 191 -5.25 1.29 12.77
CA PRO A 191 -4.31 1.81 13.76
C PRO A 191 -4.88 1.90 15.18
N ALA A 192 -6.19 2.12 15.33
CA ALA A 192 -6.82 2.22 16.65
C ALA A 192 -6.74 0.89 17.42
N ASP A 193 -6.84 -0.22 16.70
CA ASP A 193 -6.83 -1.58 17.26
C ASP A 193 -5.39 -2.06 17.54
N PHE A 194 -4.37 -1.32 17.07
CA PHE A 194 -2.97 -1.67 17.24
C PHE A 194 -2.40 -1.23 18.60
N THR A 195 -3.01 -1.73 19.68
CA THR A 195 -2.66 -1.40 21.06
C THR A 195 -2.65 -2.62 21.97
N LEU A 196 -1.79 -2.58 22.99
CA LEU A 196 -1.73 -3.60 24.05
C LEU A 196 -2.70 -3.33 25.21
N ALA A 197 -3.37 -2.18 25.18
CA ALA A 197 -4.23 -1.70 26.26
C ALA A 197 -5.71 -2.06 26.08
N GLU A 198 -6.03 -3.01 25.19
CA GLU A 198 -7.41 -3.50 24.95
C GLU A 198 -7.92 -4.50 26.03
N GLY A 199 -7.11 -4.77 27.06
CA GLY A 199 -7.49 -5.64 28.17
C GLY A 199 -8.63 -5.09 29.04
N HIS A 200 -9.14 -5.93 29.93
CA HIS A 200 -10.15 -5.53 30.92
C HIS A 200 -9.65 -4.29 31.69
N TRP A 201 -10.51 -3.27 31.80
CA TRP A 201 -10.18 -1.92 32.31
C TRP A 201 -9.44 -1.91 33.65
N THR A 202 -9.64 -2.93 34.49
CA THR A 202 -8.96 -3.09 35.79
C THR A 202 -7.47 -3.40 35.67
N TRP A 203 -7.05 -4.12 34.62
CA TRP A 203 -5.69 -4.67 34.52
C TRP A 203 -4.95 -4.28 33.24
N LYS A 204 -5.59 -3.58 32.28
CA LYS A 204 -4.98 -3.23 30.99
C LYS A 204 -3.62 -2.52 31.12
N ASP A 205 -3.47 -1.62 32.09
CA ASP A 205 -2.23 -0.87 32.29
C ASP A 205 -1.14 -1.79 32.87
N GLN A 206 -1.51 -2.69 33.79
CA GLN A 206 -0.61 -3.68 34.38
C GLN A 206 -0.18 -4.73 33.35
N GLN A 207 -1.07 -5.13 32.45
CA GLN A 207 -0.78 -6.04 31.35
C GLN A 207 0.24 -5.42 30.38
N ALA A 208 -0.01 -4.19 29.92
CA ALA A 208 0.92 -3.47 29.05
C ALA A 208 2.30 -3.30 29.70
N GLU A 209 2.34 -2.93 30.98
CA GLU A 209 3.60 -2.78 31.74
C GLU A 209 4.35 -4.11 31.88
N THR A 210 3.63 -5.21 32.20
CA THR A 210 4.24 -6.55 32.32
C THR A 210 4.85 -6.99 31.00
N VAL A 211 4.14 -6.77 29.88
CA VAL A 211 4.65 -7.11 28.55
C VAL A 211 5.88 -6.25 28.23
N ASN A 212 5.87 -4.95 28.49
CA ASN A 212 7.05 -4.10 28.32
C ASN A 212 8.24 -4.64 29.13
N GLN A 213 8.05 -4.99 30.40
CA GLN A 213 9.11 -5.52 31.27
C GLN A 213 9.72 -6.83 30.74
N LEU A 214 8.90 -7.73 30.18
CA LEU A 214 9.38 -8.97 29.58
C LEU A 214 10.35 -8.74 28.39
N TYR A 215 10.17 -7.65 27.66
CA TYR A 215 10.93 -7.34 26.44
C TYR A 215 11.92 -6.16 26.63
N GLN A 216 12.16 -5.69 27.85
CA GLN A 216 13.08 -4.56 28.12
C GLN A 216 14.55 -4.85 27.77
N ASN A 217 15.00 -6.10 27.94
CA ASN A 217 16.38 -6.51 27.69
C ASN A 217 16.43 -7.84 26.92
N PRO A 218 16.01 -7.85 25.64
CA PRO A 218 15.88 -9.08 24.90
C PRO A 218 17.25 -9.64 24.52
N THR A 219 17.47 -10.93 24.79
CA THR A 219 18.69 -11.66 24.42
C THR A 219 18.47 -12.69 23.32
N THR A 220 17.20 -12.93 22.95
CA THR A 220 16.80 -13.84 21.87
C THR A 220 16.24 -13.05 20.69
N GLN A 221 16.30 -13.63 19.49
CA GLN A 221 15.72 -13.00 18.30
C GLN A 221 14.22 -12.71 18.47
N ALA A 222 13.47 -13.65 19.05
CA ALA A 222 12.05 -13.46 19.36
C ALA A 222 11.83 -12.33 20.37
N GLY A 223 12.72 -12.19 21.35
CA GLY A 223 12.71 -11.05 22.28
C GLY A 223 12.93 -9.72 21.56
N ILE A 224 13.87 -9.65 20.62
CA ILE A 224 14.17 -8.42 19.88
C ILE A 224 12.97 -8.02 19.01
N ILE A 225 12.38 -8.97 18.29
CA ILE A 225 11.16 -8.74 17.49
C ILE A 225 10.02 -8.29 18.40
N GLY A 226 9.83 -8.95 19.55
CA GLY A 226 8.82 -8.55 20.53
C GLY A 226 9.01 -7.10 20.97
N ALA A 227 10.22 -6.71 21.37
CA ALA A 227 10.54 -5.33 21.75
C ALA A 227 10.27 -4.32 20.62
N GLN A 228 10.63 -4.66 19.37
CA GLN A 228 10.34 -3.85 18.19
C GLN A 228 8.83 -3.68 17.98
N THR A 229 8.04 -4.75 18.08
CA THR A 229 6.58 -4.69 17.95
C THR A 229 5.94 -3.80 19.03
N LEU A 230 6.40 -3.88 20.28
CA LEU A 230 5.92 -3.00 21.35
C LEU A 230 6.22 -1.53 21.05
N TYR A 231 7.43 -1.27 20.55
CA TYR A 231 7.84 0.07 20.17
C TYR A 231 7.03 0.62 19.00
N ALA A 232 6.83 -0.18 17.95
CA ALA A 232 5.95 0.15 16.82
C ALA A 232 4.53 0.48 17.30
N SER A 233 3.98 -0.31 18.24
CA SER A 233 2.66 -0.03 18.83
C SER A 233 2.62 1.31 19.55
N GLN A 234 3.63 1.63 20.37
CA GLN A 234 3.71 2.94 21.04
C GLN A 234 3.77 4.10 20.04
N VAL A 235 4.55 3.95 18.96
CA VAL A 235 4.66 4.96 17.91
C VAL A 235 3.33 5.14 17.17
N ILE A 236 2.68 4.06 16.77
CA ILE A 236 1.35 4.09 16.13
C ILE A 236 0.32 4.78 17.03
N GLN A 237 0.30 4.46 18.32
CA GLN A 237 -0.61 5.09 19.29
C GLN A 237 -0.29 6.57 19.57
N SER A 238 0.88 7.06 19.17
CA SER A 238 1.27 8.46 19.30
C SER A 238 0.86 9.33 18.11
N ILE A 239 0.51 8.72 16.97
CA ILE A 239 0.08 9.41 15.76
C ILE A 239 -1.35 9.96 15.96
N ASP A 240 -1.58 11.19 15.52
CA ASP A 240 -2.90 11.83 15.53
C ASP A 240 -3.73 11.40 14.31
N TRP A 241 -4.34 10.22 14.41
CA TRP A 241 -5.13 9.62 13.33
C TRP A 241 -6.44 10.36 13.03
N GLU A 242 -7.04 10.96 14.07
CA GLU A 242 -8.35 11.60 13.98
C GLU A 242 -8.30 12.95 13.27
N ASN A 243 -7.25 13.74 13.52
CA ASN A 243 -7.15 15.11 12.98
C ASN A 243 -6.24 15.20 11.74
N TYR A 244 -6.00 14.08 11.06
CA TYR A 244 -5.20 14.08 9.85
C TYR A 244 -5.80 14.98 8.76
N GLN A 245 -4.97 15.87 8.23
CA GLN A 245 -5.32 16.78 7.14
C GLN A 245 -4.51 16.42 5.89
N PRO A 246 -5.13 15.75 4.90
CA PRO A 246 -4.48 15.47 3.62
C PRO A 246 -3.96 16.74 2.96
N GLY A 247 -2.81 16.65 2.29
CA GLY A 247 -2.28 17.70 1.44
C GLY A 247 -3.22 18.03 0.27
N ASN A 248 -3.10 19.25 -0.27
CA ASN A 248 -3.89 19.75 -1.39
C ASN A 248 -5.43 19.54 -1.28
N ASN A 249 -5.97 19.46 -0.06
CA ASN A 249 -7.37 19.14 0.23
C ASN A 249 -7.83 17.80 -0.39
N ALA A 250 -6.92 16.83 -0.54
CA ALA A 250 -7.25 15.52 -1.06
C ALA A 250 -8.36 14.85 -0.21
N VAL A 251 -9.32 14.22 -0.88
CA VAL A 251 -10.42 13.49 -0.24
C VAL A 251 -10.30 12.03 -0.61
N TYR A 252 -9.98 11.20 0.38
CA TYR A 252 -9.97 9.75 0.20
C TYR A 252 -11.40 9.21 0.10
N PRO A 253 -11.69 8.29 -0.84
CA PRO A 253 -13.01 7.69 -0.98
C PRO A 253 -13.36 6.81 0.23
N ASP A 254 -14.62 6.85 0.67
CA ASP A 254 -15.16 5.98 1.71
C ASP A 254 -15.22 4.53 1.21
N SER A 255 -14.11 3.83 1.38
CA SER A 255 -13.82 2.53 0.78
C SER A 255 -12.60 1.93 1.46
N GLN A 256 -12.50 0.60 1.43
CA GLN A 256 -11.34 -0.10 1.97
C GLN A 256 -10.02 0.44 1.39
N LEU A 257 -9.88 0.54 0.06
CA LEU A 257 -8.65 1.04 -0.57
C LEU A 257 -8.34 2.50 -0.19
N GLY A 258 -9.38 3.34 -0.09
CA GLY A 258 -9.23 4.72 0.38
C GLY A 258 -8.65 4.79 1.79
N ASP A 259 -9.20 4.00 2.72
CA ASP A 259 -8.73 3.94 4.11
C ASP A 259 -7.32 3.37 4.24
N GLN A 260 -7.01 2.35 3.43
CA GLN A 260 -5.67 1.76 3.34
C GLN A 260 -4.63 2.80 2.91
N LEU A 261 -4.87 3.50 1.80
CA LEU A 261 -3.95 4.51 1.29
C LEU A 261 -3.86 5.73 2.21
N LYS A 262 -4.97 6.11 2.87
CA LYS A 262 -4.96 7.16 3.90
C LYS A 262 -4.09 6.77 5.10
N THR A 263 -4.13 5.51 5.52
CA THR A 263 -3.27 4.97 6.60
C THR A 263 -1.80 5.01 6.20
N VAL A 264 -1.48 4.60 4.96
CA VAL A 264 -0.11 4.67 4.42
C VAL A 264 0.41 6.11 4.38
N ALA A 265 -0.40 7.06 3.90
CA ALA A 265 0.00 8.47 3.84
C ALA A 265 0.27 9.05 5.24
N GLN A 266 -0.57 8.71 6.22
CA GLN A 266 -0.39 9.12 7.62
C GLN A 266 0.88 8.55 8.25
N LEU A 267 1.15 7.26 8.07
CA LEU A 267 2.39 6.63 8.55
C LEU A 267 3.61 7.30 7.91
N TYR A 268 3.59 7.47 6.59
CA TYR A 268 4.69 8.07 5.85
C TYR A 268 4.98 9.51 6.32
N ARG A 269 3.93 10.32 6.47
CA ARG A 269 4.05 11.70 6.97
C ARG A 269 4.44 11.79 8.45
N SER A 270 4.23 10.73 9.23
CA SER A 270 4.66 10.64 10.62
C SER A 270 6.14 10.28 10.77
N ASN A 271 6.84 10.05 9.65
CA ASN A 271 8.29 9.79 9.59
C ASN A 271 8.72 8.59 10.45
N VAL A 272 7.99 7.47 10.34
CA VAL A 272 8.23 6.21 11.07
C VAL A 272 9.20 5.26 10.34
N ASP A 273 10.04 5.80 9.46
CA ASP A 273 10.95 5.05 8.57
C ASP A 273 10.25 4.14 7.54
N LEU A 274 8.99 4.41 7.20
CA LEU A 274 8.24 3.63 6.21
C LEU A 274 8.88 3.70 4.82
N GLU A 275 9.22 2.54 4.27
CA GLU A 275 9.80 2.36 2.93
C GLU A 275 8.88 1.64 1.97
N VAL A 276 8.12 0.65 2.46
CA VAL A 276 7.27 -0.18 1.61
C VAL A 276 5.89 -0.33 2.21
N ALA A 277 4.86 0.00 1.44
CA ALA A 277 3.49 -0.37 1.74
C ALA A 277 2.99 -1.39 0.70
N TYR A 278 2.65 -2.59 1.14
CA TYR A 278 1.97 -3.57 0.29
C TYR A 278 0.47 -3.46 0.53
N VAL A 279 -0.30 -3.07 -0.47
CA VAL A 279 -1.74 -2.78 -0.35
C VAL A 279 -2.53 -3.80 -1.16
N PRO A 280 -3.07 -4.86 -0.54
CA PRO A 280 -3.91 -5.82 -1.23
C PRO A 280 -5.30 -5.23 -1.45
N THR A 281 -5.84 -5.43 -2.65
CA THR A 281 -7.24 -5.13 -2.97
C THR A 281 -7.78 -6.18 -3.94
N GLY A 282 -9.04 -6.58 -3.77
CA GLY A 282 -9.64 -7.69 -4.50
C GLY A 282 -10.89 -7.29 -5.30
N GLY A 283 -11.56 -8.31 -5.84
CA GLY A 283 -12.80 -8.15 -6.62
C GLY A 283 -12.58 -8.08 -8.14
N TRP A 284 -11.33 -8.13 -8.61
CA TRP A 284 -10.98 -7.98 -10.02
C TRP A 284 -11.27 -9.21 -10.88
N ASP A 285 -11.61 -10.35 -10.27
CA ASP A 285 -11.99 -11.59 -10.95
C ASP A 285 -13.45 -11.53 -11.40
N THR A 286 -13.73 -10.66 -12.36
CA THR A 286 -15.08 -10.42 -12.87
C THR A 286 -15.42 -11.46 -13.93
N HIS A 287 -16.15 -12.51 -13.56
CA HIS A 287 -16.63 -13.53 -14.51
C HIS A 287 -17.95 -13.17 -15.20
N ASP A 288 -18.83 -12.48 -14.46
CA ASP A 288 -20.19 -12.10 -14.85
C ASP A 288 -20.44 -10.61 -14.55
N ASN A 289 -21.32 -9.96 -15.33
CA ASN A 289 -21.69 -8.54 -15.18
C ASN A 289 -20.46 -7.61 -15.10
N GLN A 290 -19.45 -7.91 -15.92
CA GLN A 290 -18.14 -7.28 -15.83
C GLN A 290 -18.23 -5.75 -15.96
N SER A 291 -19.03 -5.23 -16.88
CA SER A 291 -19.12 -3.77 -17.10
C SER A 291 -19.47 -3.01 -15.82
N TYR A 292 -20.45 -3.49 -15.05
CA TYR A 292 -20.87 -2.82 -13.81
C TYR A 292 -19.82 -2.97 -12.70
N THR A 293 -19.37 -4.20 -12.43
CA THR A 293 -18.42 -4.46 -11.33
C THR A 293 -17.07 -3.78 -11.58
N PHE A 294 -16.59 -3.85 -12.83
CA PHE A 294 -15.33 -3.24 -13.24
C PHE A 294 -15.39 -1.71 -13.17
N GLU A 295 -16.52 -1.11 -13.56
CA GLU A 295 -16.75 0.33 -13.44
C GLU A 295 -16.64 0.81 -11.98
N GLN A 296 -17.25 0.08 -11.04
CA GLN A 296 -17.19 0.41 -9.61
C GLN A 296 -15.77 0.29 -9.04
N LEU A 297 -15.08 -0.82 -9.33
CA LEU A 297 -13.70 -1.04 -8.90
C LEU A 297 -12.75 0.02 -9.48
N THR A 298 -12.93 0.35 -10.76
CA THR A 298 -12.13 1.36 -11.46
C THR A 298 -12.37 2.75 -10.90
N THR A 299 -13.62 3.11 -10.59
CA THR A 299 -13.96 4.39 -9.95
C THR A 299 -13.26 4.52 -8.59
N GLY A 300 -13.38 3.49 -7.75
CA GLY A 300 -12.75 3.47 -6.42
C GLY A 300 -11.22 3.54 -6.49
N LEU A 301 -10.62 2.75 -7.38
CA LEU A 301 -9.17 2.75 -7.62
C LEU A 301 -8.68 4.12 -8.11
N SER A 302 -9.38 4.70 -9.10
CA SER A 302 -9.01 6.00 -9.69
C SER A 302 -9.05 7.12 -8.67
N ALA A 303 -10.13 7.22 -7.89
CA ALA A 303 -10.28 8.21 -6.83
C ALA A 303 -9.22 8.02 -5.72
N ALA A 304 -8.96 6.79 -5.28
CA ALA A 304 -8.02 6.50 -4.20
C ALA A 304 -6.56 6.82 -4.59
N LEU A 305 -6.15 6.47 -5.82
CA LEU A 305 -4.82 6.80 -6.34
C LEU A 305 -4.60 8.32 -6.44
N SER A 306 -5.60 9.03 -6.94
CA SER A 306 -5.56 10.49 -7.05
C SER A 306 -5.48 11.16 -5.68
N ALA A 307 -6.33 10.74 -4.73
CA ALA A 307 -6.29 11.26 -3.37
C ALA A 307 -4.92 11.04 -2.72
N PHE A 308 -4.33 9.85 -2.86
CA PHE A 308 -3.00 9.57 -2.33
C PHE A 308 -1.90 10.43 -2.97
N TYR A 309 -1.92 10.57 -4.30
CA TYR A 309 -0.98 11.42 -5.01
C TYR A 309 -1.09 12.88 -4.57
N GLU A 310 -2.30 13.42 -4.51
CA GLU A 310 -2.55 14.82 -4.15
C GLU A 310 -2.24 15.13 -2.67
N ASP A 311 -2.45 14.16 -1.77
CA ASP A 311 -2.06 14.28 -0.36
C ASP A 311 -0.54 14.44 -0.21
N LEU A 312 0.23 13.58 -0.87
CA LEU A 312 1.68 13.52 -0.67
C LEU A 312 2.47 14.49 -1.55
N GLN A 313 2.04 14.78 -2.78
CA GLN A 313 2.85 15.56 -3.72
C GLN A 313 3.32 16.95 -3.22
N PRO A 314 2.56 17.73 -2.42
CA PRO A 314 3.01 19.07 -2.00
C PRO A 314 4.29 19.07 -1.18
N HIS A 315 4.62 17.96 -0.52
CA HIS A 315 5.74 17.86 0.41
C HIS A 315 6.69 16.69 0.11
N TYR A 316 6.25 15.72 -0.71
CA TYR A 316 6.96 14.47 -0.97
C TYR A 316 7.10 14.19 -2.47
N GLN A 317 7.00 15.21 -3.33
CA GLN A 317 7.15 15.03 -4.77
C GLN A 317 8.47 14.31 -5.12
N GLY A 318 8.36 13.21 -5.89
CA GLY A 318 9.51 12.41 -6.31
C GLY A 318 10.10 11.50 -5.21
N ARG A 319 9.45 11.42 -4.04
CA ARG A 319 9.86 10.57 -2.91
C ARG A 319 9.00 9.33 -2.76
N PHE A 320 8.00 9.15 -3.60
CA PHE A 320 7.16 7.97 -3.58
C PHE A 320 6.89 7.45 -5.00
N THR A 321 6.77 6.13 -5.11
CA THR A 321 6.40 5.42 -6.33
C THR A 321 5.24 4.50 -6.01
N ILE A 322 4.20 4.54 -6.84
CA ILE A 322 3.08 3.60 -6.76
C ILE A 322 3.24 2.59 -7.88
N ILE A 323 3.24 1.32 -7.55
CA ILE A 323 3.14 0.22 -8.50
C ILE A 323 1.76 -0.39 -8.35
N LEU A 324 1.05 -0.51 -9.46
CA LEU A 324 -0.23 -1.19 -9.55
C LEU A 324 -0.04 -2.45 -10.38
N GLN A 325 -0.34 -3.61 -9.80
CA GLN A 325 -0.11 -4.89 -10.47
C GLN A 325 -1.23 -5.89 -10.17
N SER A 326 -1.53 -6.75 -11.13
CA SER A 326 -2.34 -7.96 -10.94
C SER A 326 -1.52 -9.18 -11.36
N GLU A 327 -1.87 -10.36 -10.87
CA GLU A 327 -1.19 -11.62 -11.16
C GLU A 327 -1.18 -11.99 -12.66
N PHE A 328 -2.20 -11.57 -13.39
CA PHE A 328 -2.32 -11.66 -14.84
C PHE A 328 -3.44 -10.73 -15.32
N GLY A 329 -3.73 -10.71 -16.62
CA GLY A 329 -4.92 -10.07 -17.17
C GLY A 329 -5.99 -11.07 -17.59
N SER A 330 -7.15 -10.57 -18.02
CA SER A 330 -8.21 -11.39 -18.58
C SER A 330 -7.92 -11.81 -20.04
N ARG A 331 -8.69 -12.79 -20.53
CA ARG A 331 -8.59 -13.23 -21.93
C ARG A 331 -8.96 -12.09 -22.88
N ALA A 332 -8.38 -12.10 -24.09
CA ALA A 332 -8.73 -11.12 -25.11
C ALA A 332 -10.21 -11.21 -25.52
N TYR A 333 -10.71 -12.42 -25.71
CA TYR A 333 -12.13 -12.67 -25.99
C TYR A 333 -12.97 -12.54 -24.72
N GLN A 334 -14.11 -11.85 -24.81
CA GLN A 334 -15.09 -11.79 -23.73
C GLN A 334 -15.64 -13.17 -23.37
N ASN A 335 -16.03 -13.35 -22.11
CA ASN A 335 -16.75 -14.54 -21.65
C ASN A 335 -18.20 -14.51 -22.13
N SER A 336 -18.80 -15.69 -22.32
CA SER A 336 -20.19 -15.85 -22.78
C SER A 336 -21.25 -15.34 -21.81
N ALA A 337 -20.89 -15.09 -20.56
CA ALA A 337 -21.78 -14.61 -19.50
C ALA A 337 -21.84 -13.07 -19.40
N ASN A 338 -21.25 -12.37 -20.39
CA ASN A 338 -21.33 -10.91 -20.55
C ASN A 338 -22.12 -10.51 -21.81
#